data_AF-A0A0K2YBF9-F1
#
_entry.id   AF-A0A0K2YBF9-F1
#
_cell.length_a   1.000
_cell.length_b   1.000
_cell.length_c   1.000
_cell.angle_alpha   90.00
_cell.angle_beta   90.00
_cell.angle_gamma   90.00
#
_symmetry.space_group_name_H-M   'P 1'
#
loop_
_entity.id
_entity.type
_entity.pdbx_description
1 polymer ?
#
loop_
_entity_poly.entity_id
_entity_poly.type
_entity_poly.pdbx_seq_one_letter_code
_entity_poly.pdbx_strand_id
1 'polypeptide(L)'
;MSDTEQNPEPETDSTTFADLGIDDRVLRALSDVGYESPSPIQAATIPPLMAGNDVVGLAQTGTGKTAAFAVPILSRIDTDQKRPQALVLAPTRELALQVAEAFGKYSAHIPGLQVLPIYGGQSYGVQLSGLRRGAQVIVGTPGRVIDHLEKGTLDLSHLDYLVLDEADEMLKMGFQEDVEKILAETPEYKQVALFSATMPPAIRKISKQYLHDPVEITVKGKTSTATNITQRWVQVAHQRKLDALTRILEVEAFEAMIIFVRTKQATEDLAERLRARGFSAAAINGDIVQAQRERTIGQLKSGALDILVATDVAARGLDVDRISHVVNYDIPHDTESYVHRIGRTGRAGRTGDALLFVAPRERHLLKAIERATRQPLTEMQLPTVEDVNAQRVSKFGDSITASLNSDNLALFRRMIEDYEREHDVPLADIAAALAVQSRDGDAFLMEPEPPAPPRKEREPRERPPRKFDEGPKINRDGQELATYRIAVGKRHRVVPGAIVGAIANEGGLRRSDFGHISIRPDHSLVELPADLANETLEALRSTRISGVLIQLTPDSGPPGQRPQHGKGKPRFDKGKPKRDRY
;
A
#
# COMPACT_ATOMS: atom_id res chain seq x y z
N MET A 1 -15.43 10.04 57.07
CA MET A 1 -14.53 11.15 56.67
C MET A 1 -13.13 10.58 56.75
N SER A 2 -12.82 9.65 55.85
CA SER A 2 -12.15 9.85 54.55
C SER A 2 -10.63 9.92 54.73
N ASP A 3 -10.07 8.74 54.99
CA ASP A 3 -8.67 8.40 54.74
C ASP A 3 -8.40 8.58 53.25
N THR A 4 -7.39 9.38 52.92
CA THR A 4 -6.95 9.61 51.55
C THR A 4 -5.75 8.71 51.32
N GLU A 5 -5.99 7.56 50.68
CA GLU A 5 -4.94 6.69 50.15
C GLU A 5 -4.17 7.47 49.07
N GLN A 6 -2.91 7.79 49.35
CA GLN A 6 -1.95 8.20 48.34
C GLN A 6 -1.58 6.97 47.52
N ASN A 7 -2.07 6.93 46.29
CA ASN A 7 -1.65 5.98 45.27
C ASN A 7 -0.21 6.36 44.84
N PRO A 8 0.80 5.49 44.98
CA PRO A 8 2.13 5.81 44.52
C PRO A 8 2.12 5.84 42.98
N GLU A 9 2.54 6.97 42.40
CA GLU A 9 2.85 7.04 40.98
C GLU A 9 3.99 6.05 40.66
N PRO A 10 3.93 5.29 39.56
CA PRO A 10 5.02 4.41 39.20
C PRO A 10 6.20 5.27 38.73
N GLU A 11 7.28 5.31 39.52
CA GLU A 11 8.60 5.75 39.08
C GLU A 11 9.03 4.88 37.89
N THR A 12 8.95 5.41 36.67
CA THR A 12 9.62 4.80 35.53
C THR A 12 11.06 5.28 35.54
N ASP A 13 11.97 4.44 36.06
CA ASP A 13 13.40 4.53 35.75
C ASP A 13 13.57 4.54 34.22
N SER A 14 13.72 5.73 33.62
CA SER A 14 13.88 5.84 32.17
C SER A 14 15.33 5.56 31.82
N THR A 15 15.63 4.31 31.44
CA THR A 15 16.95 3.89 30.95
C THR A 15 17.45 4.86 29.88
N THR A 16 18.63 5.44 30.06
CA THR A 16 19.25 6.36 29.10
C THR A 16 20.24 5.61 28.21
N PHE A 17 20.70 6.22 27.12
CA PHE A 17 21.76 5.62 26.30
C PHE A 17 23.07 5.42 27.07
N ALA A 18 23.39 6.32 28.02
CA ALA A 18 24.60 6.19 28.83
C ALA A 18 24.60 4.91 29.69
N ASP A 19 23.42 4.41 30.07
CA ASP A 19 23.27 3.20 30.87
C ASP A 19 23.50 1.91 30.07
N LEU A 20 23.65 2.00 28.74
CA LEU A 20 23.77 0.85 27.84
C LEU A 20 25.22 0.44 27.53
N GLY A 21 26.21 1.06 28.19
CA GLY A 21 27.64 0.72 28.04
C GLY A 21 28.23 1.07 26.66
N ILE A 22 27.68 2.08 25.99
CA ILE A 22 28.07 2.56 24.66
C ILE A 22 29.38 3.37 24.75
N ASP A 23 30.21 3.34 23.70
CA ASP A 23 31.43 4.18 23.62
C ASP A 23 31.08 5.68 23.67
N ASP A 24 31.83 6.45 24.46
CA ASP A 24 31.59 7.89 24.69
C ASP A 24 31.54 8.71 23.39
N ARG A 25 32.30 8.32 22.36
CA ARG A 25 32.29 9.00 21.05
C ARG A 25 30.95 8.81 20.34
N VAL A 26 30.37 7.61 20.46
CA VAL A 26 29.05 7.30 19.89
C VAL A 26 27.96 8.00 20.69
N LEU A 27 28.04 7.99 22.03
CA LEU A 27 27.10 8.72 22.89
C LEU A 27 27.04 10.21 22.53
N ARG A 28 28.20 10.84 22.34
CA ARG A 28 28.27 12.24 21.91
C ARG A 28 27.59 12.47 20.55
N ALA A 29 27.81 11.57 19.59
CA ALA A 29 27.17 11.67 18.28
C ALA A 29 25.65 11.52 18.37
N LEU A 30 25.15 10.63 19.24
CA LEU A 30 23.72 10.47 19.49
C LEU A 30 23.11 11.75 20.07
N SER A 31 23.78 12.39 21.03
CA SER A 31 23.34 13.67 21.59
C SER A 31 23.31 14.78 20.54
N ASP A 32 24.32 14.88 19.67
CA ASP A 32 24.36 15.88 18.58
C ASP A 32 23.23 15.70 17.56
N VAL A 33 22.80 14.44 17.34
CA VAL A 33 21.66 14.11 16.47
C VAL A 33 20.31 14.34 17.17
N GLY A 34 20.30 14.51 18.50
CA GLY A 34 19.10 14.78 19.29
C GLY A 34 18.42 13.53 19.87
N TYR A 35 19.16 12.43 20.07
CA TYR A 35 18.64 11.27 20.80
C TYR A 35 18.61 11.54 22.31
N GLU A 36 17.41 11.51 22.90
CA GLU A 36 17.21 11.70 24.34
C GLU A 36 17.15 10.36 25.09
N SER A 37 16.20 9.50 24.70
CA SER A 37 15.98 8.19 25.31
C SER A 37 15.89 7.08 24.26
N PRO A 38 16.38 5.86 24.57
CA PRO A 38 16.31 4.73 23.66
C PRO A 38 14.86 4.29 23.47
N SER A 39 14.48 4.03 22.22
CA SER A 39 13.20 3.42 21.89
C SER A 39 13.11 1.98 22.47
N PRO A 40 11.90 1.39 22.59
CA PRO A 40 11.76 0.04 23.16
C PRO A 40 12.59 -1.03 22.43
N ILE A 41 12.76 -0.90 21.11
CA ILE A 41 13.61 -1.83 20.36
C ILE A 41 15.10 -1.57 20.65
N GLN A 42 15.53 -0.32 20.79
CA GLN A 42 16.91 0.03 21.12
C GLN A 42 17.28 -0.43 22.53
N ALA A 43 16.45 -0.12 23.53
CA ALA A 43 16.66 -0.52 24.91
C ALA A 43 16.74 -2.05 25.09
N ALA A 44 15.97 -2.80 24.30
CA ALA A 44 15.97 -4.25 24.36
C ALA A 44 17.13 -4.91 23.59
N THR A 45 17.57 -4.33 22.47
CA THR A 45 18.55 -4.97 21.55
C THR A 45 19.98 -4.51 21.76
N ILE A 46 20.22 -3.27 22.22
CA ILE A 46 21.58 -2.76 22.41
C ILE A 46 22.32 -3.58 23.49
N PRO A 47 21.77 -3.86 24.69
CA PRO A 47 22.48 -4.65 25.70
C PRO A 47 22.93 -6.04 25.23
N PRO A 48 22.08 -6.91 24.62
CA PRO A 48 22.54 -8.21 24.16
C PRO A 48 23.56 -8.10 23.02
N LEU A 49 23.44 -7.11 22.13
CA LEU A 49 24.45 -6.86 21.11
C LEU A 49 25.79 -6.43 21.71
N MET A 50 25.76 -5.55 22.72
CA MET A 50 26.92 -5.13 23.51
C MET A 50 27.48 -6.23 24.42
N ALA A 51 26.77 -7.35 24.60
CA ALA A 51 27.28 -8.54 25.26
C ALA A 51 27.89 -9.55 24.26
N GLY A 52 27.75 -9.32 22.94
CA GLY A 52 28.24 -10.23 21.90
C GLY A 52 27.27 -11.33 21.48
N ASN A 53 26.00 -11.27 21.91
CA ASN A 53 24.99 -12.26 21.52
C ASN A 53 24.42 -11.96 20.13
N ASP A 54 24.02 -13.00 19.40
CA ASP A 54 23.19 -12.84 18.22
C ASP A 54 21.79 -12.36 18.60
N VAL A 55 21.14 -11.63 17.70
CA VAL A 55 19.82 -11.04 17.97
C VAL A 55 18.87 -11.23 16.80
N VAL A 56 17.62 -11.60 17.12
CA VAL A 56 16.49 -11.51 16.19
C VAL A 56 15.54 -10.43 16.70
N GLY A 57 15.56 -9.27 16.04
CA GLY A 57 14.73 -8.11 16.37
C GLY A 57 13.48 -8.02 15.50
N LEU A 58 12.31 -8.25 16.10
CA LEU A 58 11.00 -8.09 15.45
C LEU A 58 10.39 -6.74 15.81
N ALA A 59 10.45 -5.81 14.86
CA ALA A 59 9.87 -4.48 15.01
C ALA A 59 9.53 -3.84 13.66
N GLN A 60 8.50 -3.00 13.67
CA GLN A 60 8.04 -2.24 12.50
C GLN A 60 9.07 -1.19 12.05
N THR A 61 8.94 -0.69 10.83
CA THR A 61 9.75 0.43 10.31
C THR A 61 9.52 1.69 11.15
N GLY A 62 10.51 2.57 11.21
CA GLY A 62 10.41 3.83 11.99
C GLY A 62 10.52 3.68 13.52
N THR A 63 10.75 2.48 14.04
CA THR A 63 10.93 2.24 15.50
C THR A 63 12.35 2.51 16.01
N GLY A 64 13.27 2.93 15.12
CA GLY A 64 14.67 3.20 15.48
C GLY A 64 15.61 1.99 15.35
N LYS A 65 15.24 0.97 14.56
CA LYS A 65 16.06 -0.25 14.29
C LYS A 65 17.48 0.06 13.82
N THR A 66 17.67 1.07 12.98
CA THR A 66 19.00 1.42 12.46
C THR A 66 19.98 1.79 13.56
N ALA A 67 19.57 2.63 14.52
CA ALA A 67 20.42 2.96 15.67
C ALA A 67 20.62 1.75 16.59
N ALA A 68 19.60 0.87 16.72
CA ALA A 68 19.66 -0.32 17.56
C ALA A 68 20.82 -1.27 17.20
N PHE A 69 21.17 -1.41 15.91
CA PHE A 69 22.35 -2.19 15.50
C PHE A 69 23.58 -1.35 15.20
N ALA A 70 23.45 -0.11 14.72
CA ALA A 70 24.61 0.71 14.36
C ALA A 70 25.42 1.13 15.59
N VAL A 71 24.75 1.51 16.67
CA VAL A 71 25.37 1.96 17.92
C VAL A 71 26.29 0.91 18.56
N PRO A 72 25.85 -0.34 18.78
CA PRO A 72 26.73 -1.35 19.36
C PRO A 72 27.90 -1.73 18.45
N ILE A 73 27.68 -1.79 17.13
CA ILE A 73 28.74 -2.05 16.14
C ILE A 73 29.80 -0.94 16.19
N LEU A 74 29.38 0.32 16.13
CA LEU A 74 30.30 1.46 16.17
C LEU A 74 31.08 1.56 17.48
N SER A 75 30.48 1.12 18.59
CA SER A 75 31.15 1.11 19.91
C SER A 75 32.26 0.07 20.00
N ARG A 76 32.32 -0.90 19.09
CA ARG A 76 33.29 -2.02 19.13
C ARG A 76 34.21 -2.09 17.91
N ILE A 77 34.01 -1.26 16.89
CA ILE A 77 34.89 -1.24 15.72
C ILE A 77 36.29 -0.75 16.11
N ASP A 78 37.29 -1.42 15.55
CA ASP A 78 38.69 -1.01 15.61
C ASP A 78 39.06 -0.20 14.35
N THR A 79 39.29 1.11 14.51
CA THR A 79 39.64 1.99 13.39
C THR A 79 41.04 1.76 12.83
N ASP A 80 41.95 1.12 13.58
CA ASP A 80 43.32 0.86 13.14
C ASP A 80 43.36 -0.27 12.10
N GLN A 81 42.36 -1.15 12.13
CA GLN A 81 42.18 -2.23 11.16
C GLN A 81 41.45 -1.73 9.90
N LYS A 82 42.24 -1.41 8.86
CA LYS A 82 41.77 -0.92 7.54
C LYS A 82 41.18 -2.03 6.66
N ARG A 83 40.20 -2.75 7.18
CA ARG A 83 39.49 -3.87 6.51
C ARG A 83 38.01 -3.89 6.95
N PRO A 84 37.12 -4.47 6.15
CA PRO A 84 35.74 -4.71 6.56
C PRO A 84 35.67 -5.49 7.89
N GLN A 85 34.90 -4.96 8.82
CA GLN A 85 34.59 -5.55 10.14
C GLN A 85 33.07 -5.72 10.32
N ALA A 86 32.28 -4.84 9.70
CA ALA A 86 30.82 -4.90 9.73
C ALA A 86 30.23 -4.90 8.31
N LEU A 87 29.25 -5.79 8.07
CA LEU A 87 28.45 -5.84 6.86
C LEU A 87 26.97 -5.69 7.22
N VAL A 88 26.31 -4.70 6.65
CA VAL A 88 24.86 -4.52 6.77
C VAL A 88 24.22 -4.76 5.41
N LEU A 89 23.37 -5.78 5.31
CA LEU A 89 22.58 -6.07 4.12
C LEU A 89 21.23 -5.37 4.22
N ALA A 90 20.87 -4.65 3.17
CA ALA A 90 19.58 -3.98 3.02
C ALA A 90 18.92 -4.36 1.67
N PRO A 91 17.58 -4.48 1.61
CA PRO A 91 16.86 -4.89 0.40
C PRO A 91 16.95 -3.91 -0.77
N THR A 92 17.17 -2.63 -0.49
CA THR A 92 17.16 -1.58 -1.51
C THR A 92 18.37 -0.68 -1.38
N ARG A 93 18.73 -0.04 -2.50
CA ARG A 93 19.88 0.88 -2.58
C ARG A 93 19.66 2.09 -1.68
N GLU A 94 18.42 2.53 -1.59
CA GLU A 94 18.02 3.71 -0.82
C GLU A 94 18.13 3.45 0.67
N LEU A 95 17.67 2.27 1.12
CA LEU A 95 17.85 1.86 2.50
C LEU A 95 19.33 1.65 2.82
N ALA A 96 20.11 1.08 1.91
CA ALA A 96 21.56 0.97 2.08
C ALA A 96 22.24 2.35 2.23
N LEU A 97 21.85 3.34 1.43
CA LEU A 97 22.35 4.71 1.55
C LEU A 97 21.92 5.36 2.87
N GLN A 98 20.68 5.17 3.31
CA GLN A 98 20.18 5.69 4.59
C GLN A 98 20.91 5.10 5.78
N VAL A 99 21.10 3.78 5.77
CA VAL A 99 21.83 3.10 6.82
C VAL A 99 23.29 3.59 6.80
N ALA A 100 23.93 3.72 5.63
CA ALA A 100 25.29 4.28 5.55
C ALA A 100 25.37 5.73 6.07
N GLU A 101 24.39 6.58 5.75
CA GLU A 101 24.30 7.95 6.26
C GLU A 101 24.13 7.96 7.79
N ALA A 102 23.29 7.08 8.33
CA ALA A 102 23.09 6.93 9.77
C ALA A 102 24.39 6.48 10.47
N PHE A 103 25.09 5.49 9.93
CA PHE A 103 26.42 5.11 10.42
C PHE A 103 27.40 6.29 10.37
N GLY A 104 27.39 7.09 9.29
CA GLY A 104 28.20 8.30 9.19
C GLY A 104 27.88 9.35 10.27
N LYS A 105 26.59 9.57 10.56
CA LYS A 105 26.14 10.47 11.63
C LYS A 105 26.58 9.98 13.01
N TYR A 106 26.35 8.70 13.31
CA TYR A 106 26.69 8.12 14.61
C TYR A 106 28.20 7.93 14.85
N SER A 107 29.00 8.00 13.77
CA SER A 107 30.45 7.91 13.83
C SER A 107 31.17 9.25 13.70
N ALA A 108 30.46 10.37 13.75
CA ALA A 108 31.03 11.72 13.57
C ALA A 108 32.24 12.01 14.49
N HIS A 109 32.28 11.39 15.67
CA HIS A 109 33.38 11.53 16.65
C HIS A 109 34.37 10.35 16.67
N ILE A 110 34.32 9.44 15.67
CA ILE A 110 35.22 8.30 15.53
C ILE A 110 36.18 8.57 14.35
N PRO A 111 37.38 9.14 14.60
CA PRO A 111 38.30 9.48 13.54
C PRO A 111 38.84 8.22 12.84
N GLY A 112 38.98 8.29 11.52
CA GLY A 112 39.52 7.19 10.71
C GLY A 112 38.53 6.08 10.34
N LEU A 113 37.30 6.10 10.89
CA LEU A 113 36.23 5.21 10.43
C LEU A 113 35.82 5.55 9.00
N GLN A 114 35.63 4.53 8.18
CA GLN A 114 35.15 4.65 6.81
C GLN A 114 33.93 3.74 6.62
N VAL A 115 32.82 4.36 6.24
CA VAL A 115 31.56 3.68 5.87
C VAL A 115 31.43 3.70 4.35
N LEU A 116 31.17 2.55 3.74
CA LEU A 116 31.05 2.42 2.30
C LEU A 116 29.72 1.76 1.91
N PRO A 117 28.84 2.50 1.21
CA PRO A 117 27.67 1.88 0.62
C PRO A 117 28.02 1.12 -0.68
N ILE A 118 27.53 -0.11 -0.83
CA ILE A 118 27.78 -0.99 -1.98
C ILE A 118 26.44 -1.45 -2.57
N TYR A 119 26.09 -0.93 -3.75
CA TYR A 119 24.82 -1.25 -4.40
C TYR A 119 24.89 -1.19 -5.93
N GLY A 120 23.93 -1.84 -6.59
CA GLY A 120 23.86 -1.90 -8.06
C GLY A 120 23.59 -0.53 -8.71
N GLY A 121 23.85 -0.37 -10.00
CA GLY A 121 23.52 0.86 -10.75
C GLY A 121 24.49 2.04 -10.55
N GLN A 122 25.37 2.00 -9.54
CA GLN A 122 26.54 2.87 -9.44
C GLN A 122 27.76 2.23 -10.12
N SER A 123 28.69 3.05 -10.63
CA SER A 123 29.94 2.57 -11.22
C SER A 123 30.83 1.88 -10.17
N TYR A 124 31.51 0.81 -10.59
CA TYR A 124 32.43 0.07 -9.71
C TYR A 124 33.57 0.95 -9.18
N GLY A 125 34.03 1.94 -9.94
CA GLY A 125 35.20 2.75 -9.57
C GLY A 125 35.08 3.41 -8.20
N VAL A 126 33.90 3.92 -7.85
CA VAL A 126 33.64 4.55 -6.55
C VAL A 126 33.72 3.51 -5.42
N GLN A 127 33.10 2.35 -5.62
CA GLN A 127 33.06 1.24 -4.66
C GLN A 127 34.46 0.63 -4.46
N LEU A 128 35.20 0.39 -5.54
CA LEU A 128 36.59 -0.08 -5.50
C LEU A 128 37.52 0.92 -4.81
N SER A 129 37.32 2.22 -5.05
CA SER A 129 38.09 3.27 -4.37
C SER A 129 37.83 3.27 -2.87
N GLY A 130 36.56 3.11 -2.44
CA GLY A 130 36.20 2.98 -1.03
C GLY A 130 36.81 1.74 -0.37
N LEU A 131 36.75 0.59 -1.03
CA LEU A 131 37.33 -0.66 -0.53
C LEU A 131 38.85 -0.53 -0.36
N ARG A 132 39.55 0.06 -1.33
CA ARG A 132 41.00 0.33 -1.25
C ARG A 132 41.39 1.29 -0.12
N ARG A 133 40.49 2.19 0.30
CA ARG A 133 40.72 3.04 1.47
C ARG A 133 40.61 2.30 2.80
N GLY A 134 40.16 1.03 2.78
CA GLY A 134 40.05 0.18 3.96
C GLY A 134 38.76 0.41 4.74
N ALA A 135 37.63 0.54 4.04
CA ALA A 135 36.32 0.70 4.66
C ALA A 135 36.02 -0.40 5.69
N GLN A 136 35.72 0.00 6.93
CA GLN A 136 35.42 -0.92 8.04
C GLN A 136 33.94 -1.32 8.08
N VAL A 137 33.04 -0.40 7.70
CA VAL A 137 31.60 -0.67 7.63
C VAL A 137 31.17 -0.70 6.17
N ILE A 138 30.65 -1.84 5.74
CA ILE A 138 30.04 -2.00 4.42
C ILE A 138 28.53 -2.06 4.60
N VAL A 139 27.80 -1.25 3.84
CA VAL A 139 26.33 -1.27 3.82
C VAL A 139 25.88 -1.54 2.39
N GLY A 140 25.22 -2.65 2.10
CA GLY A 140 24.99 -3.02 0.71
C GLY A 140 23.76 -3.84 0.40
N THR A 141 23.44 -3.87 -0.89
CA THR A 141 22.38 -4.74 -1.44
C THR A 141 22.96 -6.11 -1.78
N PRO A 142 22.28 -7.24 -1.48
CA PRO A 142 22.83 -8.59 -1.61
C PRO A 142 23.53 -8.86 -2.95
N GLY A 143 22.85 -8.63 -4.08
CA GLY A 143 23.42 -8.91 -5.41
C GLY A 143 24.74 -8.17 -5.69
N ARG A 144 24.87 -6.89 -5.32
CA ARG A 144 26.12 -6.15 -5.55
C ARG A 144 27.24 -6.60 -4.59
N VAL A 145 26.89 -7.00 -3.37
CA VAL A 145 27.87 -7.54 -2.42
C VAL A 145 28.46 -8.84 -2.97
N ILE A 146 27.62 -9.73 -3.51
CA ILE A 146 28.06 -10.97 -4.17
C ILE A 146 28.95 -10.66 -5.37
N ASP A 147 28.56 -9.72 -6.23
CA ASP A 147 29.41 -9.34 -7.37
C ASP A 147 30.83 -8.98 -6.92
N HIS A 148 30.97 -8.30 -5.78
CA HIS A 148 32.26 -7.88 -5.24
C HIS A 148 33.06 -9.04 -4.63
N LEU A 149 32.37 -9.97 -3.94
CA LEU A 149 32.93 -11.20 -3.40
C LEU A 149 33.47 -12.11 -4.51
N GLU A 150 32.65 -12.39 -5.53
CA GLU A 150 33.03 -13.23 -6.67
C GLU A 150 34.21 -12.68 -7.47
N LYS A 151 34.33 -11.35 -7.52
CA LYS A 151 35.46 -10.67 -8.17
C LYS A 151 36.71 -10.57 -7.28
N GLY A 152 36.66 -11.02 -6.03
CA GLY A 152 37.75 -10.91 -5.05
C GLY A 152 38.10 -9.47 -4.68
N THR A 153 37.15 -8.54 -4.87
CA THR A 153 37.36 -7.10 -4.60
C THR A 153 36.89 -6.69 -3.20
N LEU A 154 36.01 -7.49 -2.60
CA LEU A 154 35.62 -7.40 -1.20
C LEU A 154 36.08 -8.68 -0.51
N ASP A 155 36.75 -8.53 0.62
CA ASP A 155 37.18 -9.63 1.48
C ASP A 155 36.43 -9.53 2.81
N LEU A 156 35.70 -10.58 3.16
CA LEU A 156 34.93 -10.70 4.41
C LEU A 156 35.46 -11.81 5.32
N SER A 157 36.65 -12.36 5.05
CA SER A 157 37.27 -13.45 5.81
C SER A 157 37.50 -13.14 7.30
N HIS A 158 37.49 -11.85 7.66
CA HIS A 158 37.67 -11.38 9.02
C HIS A 158 36.47 -10.56 9.54
N LEU A 159 35.28 -10.81 9.00
CA LEU A 159 34.08 -10.07 9.40
C LEU A 159 33.64 -10.42 10.83
N ASP A 160 33.47 -9.41 11.67
CA ASP A 160 33.06 -9.54 13.08
C ASP A 160 31.54 -9.37 13.25
N TYR A 161 30.92 -8.52 12.43
CA TYR A 161 29.49 -8.17 12.55
C TYR A 161 28.75 -8.31 11.21
N LEU A 162 27.60 -8.98 11.22
CA LEU A 162 26.71 -9.06 10.08
C LEU A 162 25.28 -8.72 10.47
N VAL A 163 24.67 -7.78 9.74
CA VAL A 163 23.28 -7.34 9.96
C VAL A 163 22.44 -7.64 8.73
N LEU A 164 21.25 -8.22 8.95
CA LEU A 164 20.19 -8.33 7.95
C LEU A 164 19.07 -7.34 8.30
N ASP A 165 19.01 -6.20 7.61
CA ASP A 165 17.94 -5.21 7.82
C ASP A 165 16.80 -5.42 6.81
N GLU A 166 15.56 -5.33 7.29
CA GLU A 166 14.34 -5.68 6.53
C GLU A 166 14.46 -7.06 5.83
N ALA A 167 14.84 -8.07 6.61
CA ALA A 167 15.17 -9.39 6.07
C ALA A 167 14.00 -10.05 5.33
N ASP A 168 12.78 -9.93 5.83
CA ASP A 168 11.56 -10.40 5.14
C ASP A 168 11.37 -9.76 3.76
N GLU A 169 11.71 -8.49 3.60
CA GLU A 169 11.66 -7.80 2.32
C GLU A 169 12.73 -8.26 1.34
N MET A 170 13.95 -8.55 1.81
CA MET A 170 15.00 -9.14 0.96
C MET A 170 14.52 -10.45 0.32
N LEU A 171 13.86 -11.30 1.09
CA LEU A 171 13.34 -12.58 0.62
C LEU A 171 12.18 -12.41 -0.37
N LYS A 172 11.25 -11.47 -0.12
CA LYS A 172 10.16 -11.16 -1.06
C LYS A 172 10.68 -10.66 -2.42
N MET A 173 11.84 -9.99 -2.42
CA MET A 173 12.51 -9.51 -3.63
C MET A 173 13.31 -10.59 -4.37
N GLY A 174 13.35 -11.82 -3.84
CA GLY A 174 14.05 -12.94 -4.45
C GLY A 174 15.53 -13.03 -4.08
N PHE A 175 16.02 -12.24 -3.12
CA PHE A 175 17.43 -12.26 -2.69
C PHE A 175 17.74 -13.38 -1.69
N GLN A 176 16.89 -14.40 -1.56
CA GLN A 176 17.09 -15.44 -0.55
C GLN A 176 18.41 -16.20 -0.77
N GLU A 177 18.65 -16.67 -2.00
CA GLU A 177 19.88 -17.40 -2.35
C GLU A 177 21.12 -16.53 -2.14
N ASP A 178 21.02 -15.25 -2.51
CA ASP A 178 22.09 -14.28 -2.33
C ASP A 178 22.45 -14.09 -0.84
N VAL A 179 21.44 -13.89 0.01
CA VAL A 179 21.64 -13.73 1.46
C VAL A 179 22.24 -15.00 2.07
N GLU A 180 21.73 -16.19 1.71
CA GLU A 180 22.25 -17.47 2.20
C GLU A 180 23.73 -17.67 1.78
N LYS A 181 24.11 -17.27 0.56
CA LYS A 181 25.48 -17.32 0.07
C LYS A 181 26.42 -16.40 0.87
N ILE A 182 26.04 -15.14 1.07
CA ILE A 182 26.85 -14.18 1.84
C ILE A 182 27.05 -14.68 3.29
N LEU A 183 26.00 -15.20 3.92
CA LEU A 183 26.08 -15.75 5.28
C LEU A 183 27.02 -16.96 5.37
N ALA A 184 27.05 -17.80 4.34
CA ALA A 184 27.91 -18.98 4.27
C ALA A 184 29.39 -18.64 3.99
N GLU A 185 29.67 -17.58 3.24
CA GLU A 185 31.03 -17.15 2.89
C GLU A 185 31.70 -16.29 3.99
N THR A 186 30.99 -15.98 5.07
CA THR A 186 31.49 -15.17 6.19
C THR A 186 31.83 -16.05 7.42
N PRO A 187 32.75 -15.63 8.31
CA PRO A 187 33.26 -16.48 9.39
C PRO A 187 32.18 -17.00 10.34
N GLU A 188 32.39 -18.17 10.94
CA GLU A 188 31.43 -18.75 11.89
C GLU A 188 31.36 -17.99 13.22
N TYR A 189 32.43 -17.29 13.62
CA TYR A 189 32.49 -16.54 14.89
C TYR A 189 31.80 -15.16 14.84
N LYS A 190 31.36 -14.72 13.66
CA LYS A 190 30.74 -13.40 13.48
C LYS A 190 29.46 -13.29 14.32
N GLN A 191 29.23 -12.13 14.90
CA GLN A 191 27.97 -11.80 15.54
C GLN A 191 26.94 -11.42 14.46
N VAL A 192 25.75 -12.02 14.52
CA VAL A 192 24.68 -11.80 13.55
C VAL A 192 23.46 -11.14 14.20
N ALA A 193 22.99 -10.05 13.59
CA ALA A 193 21.76 -9.37 13.98
C ALA A 193 20.74 -9.37 12.84
N LEU A 194 19.59 -10.00 13.05
CA LEU A 194 18.51 -10.08 12.07
C LEU A 194 17.36 -9.19 12.49
N PHE A 195 17.03 -8.19 11.67
CA PHE A 195 15.89 -7.29 11.87
C PHE A 195 14.82 -7.51 10.81
N SER A 196 13.59 -7.72 11.25
CA SER A 196 12.47 -8.02 10.36
C SER A 196 11.16 -7.49 10.92
N ALA A 197 10.20 -7.14 10.06
CA ALA A 197 8.85 -6.81 10.53
C ALA A 197 8.05 -8.10 10.82
N THR A 198 8.34 -9.17 10.09
CA THR A 198 7.63 -10.45 10.14
C THR A 198 8.57 -11.65 10.25
N MET A 199 8.04 -12.81 10.65
CA MET A 199 8.80 -14.09 10.73
C MET A 199 8.20 -15.19 9.86
N PRO A 200 8.27 -15.05 8.52
CA PRO A 200 7.86 -16.12 7.62
C PRO A 200 8.79 -17.35 7.77
N PRO A 201 8.36 -18.54 7.33
CA PRO A 201 9.14 -19.78 7.48
C PRO A 201 10.57 -19.69 6.95
N ALA A 202 10.79 -18.96 5.85
CA ALA A 202 12.11 -18.77 5.27
C ALA A 202 13.06 -17.95 6.16
N ILE A 203 12.57 -16.88 6.82
CA ILE A 203 13.37 -16.13 7.81
C ILE A 203 13.68 -16.99 9.03
N ARG A 204 12.70 -17.79 9.50
CA ARG A 204 12.93 -18.74 10.61
C ARG A 204 14.01 -19.76 10.27
N LYS A 205 14.07 -20.21 9.02
CA LYS A 205 15.11 -21.13 8.53
C LYS A 205 16.49 -20.44 8.58
N ILE A 206 16.60 -19.23 8.04
CA ILE A 206 17.86 -18.45 8.07
C ILE A 206 18.33 -18.24 9.51
N SER A 207 17.43 -17.78 10.40
CA SER A 207 17.75 -17.58 11.82
C SER A 207 18.30 -18.86 12.47
N LYS A 208 17.64 -20.01 12.29
CA LYS A 208 18.09 -21.27 12.89
C LYS A 208 19.39 -21.82 12.32
N GLN A 209 19.69 -21.51 11.06
CA GLN A 209 20.85 -22.06 10.36
C GLN A 209 22.11 -21.23 10.57
N TYR A 210 21.98 -19.91 10.69
CA TYR A 210 23.13 -18.99 10.65
C TYR A 210 23.34 -18.17 11.93
N LEU A 211 22.40 -18.19 12.90
CA LEU A 211 22.57 -17.51 14.18
C LEU A 211 22.82 -18.53 15.29
N HIS A 212 23.64 -18.15 16.28
CA HIS A 212 23.98 -18.97 17.43
C HIS A 212 23.25 -18.49 18.70
N ASP A 213 22.32 -19.32 19.18
CA ASP A 213 21.46 -19.06 20.37
C ASP A 213 20.94 -17.60 20.44
N PRO A 214 20.25 -17.10 19.39
CA PRO A 214 19.95 -15.70 19.30
C PRO A 214 18.92 -15.24 20.33
N VAL A 215 19.13 -14.06 20.88
CA VAL A 215 18.14 -13.39 21.73
C VAL A 215 16.99 -12.90 20.86
N GLU A 216 15.83 -13.54 20.97
CA GLU A 216 14.62 -13.14 20.25
C GLU A 216 13.91 -11.98 20.97
N ILE A 217 13.89 -10.81 20.32
CA ILE A 217 13.26 -9.61 20.86
C ILE A 217 12.07 -9.27 19.98
N THR A 218 10.87 -9.40 20.57
CA THR A 218 9.64 -8.99 19.91
C THR A 218 9.09 -7.74 20.58
N VAL A 219 9.29 -6.59 19.92
CA VAL A 219 8.58 -5.38 20.30
C VAL A 219 7.21 -5.47 19.65
N LYS A 220 6.22 -5.88 20.44
CA LYS A 220 4.82 -5.79 20.02
C LYS A 220 4.56 -4.33 19.71
N GLY A 221 4.44 -4.01 18.43
CA GLY A 221 3.83 -2.76 18.03
C GLY A 221 2.50 -2.70 18.77
N LYS A 222 2.29 -1.69 19.61
CA LYS A 222 0.92 -1.17 19.74
C LYS A 222 0.47 -1.06 18.29
N THR A 223 -0.68 -1.64 17.95
CA THR A 223 -1.29 -1.52 16.62
C THR A 223 -1.78 -0.08 16.45
N SER A 224 -0.88 0.87 16.70
CA SER A 224 -0.94 2.23 16.28
C SER A 224 -0.41 2.13 14.85
N THR A 225 -1.29 1.79 13.92
CA THR A 225 -1.35 2.58 12.70
C THR A 225 -1.06 4.01 13.13
N ALA A 226 0.09 4.53 12.69
CA ALA A 226 0.72 5.72 13.23
C ALA A 226 -0.33 6.69 13.77
N THR A 227 -0.35 6.92 15.09
CA THR A 227 -1.37 7.78 15.74
C THR A 227 -1.46 9.16 15.09
N ASN A 228 -0.43 9.54 14.33
CA ASN A 228 -0.30 10.80 13.64
C ASN A 228 -0.69 10.72 12.15
N ILE A 229 -1.15 9.57 11.63
CA ILE A 229 -1.59 9.43 10.23
C ILE A 229 -3.11 9.28 10.17
N THR A 230 -3.77 10.30 9.61
CA THR A 230 -5.18 10.24 9.25
C THR A 230 -5.35 9.35 8.02
N GLN A 231 -6.16 8.30 8.14
CA GLN A 231 -6.37 7.33 7.06
C GLN A 231 -7.79 7.44 6.52
N ARG A 232 -7.87 7.79 5.24
CA ARG A 232 -9.12 8.01 4.51
C ARG A 232 -9.19 7.09 3.30
N TRP A 233 -10.40 6.75 2.88
CA TRP A 233 -10.61 6.02 1.64
C TRP A 233 -11.77 6.60 0.86
N VAL A 234 -11.75 6.45 -0.45
CA VAL A 234 -12.81 6.93 -1.33
C VAL A 234 -13.12 5.91 -2.41
N GLN A 235 -14.42 5.70 -2.65
CA GLN A 235 -14.86 4.76 -3.67
C GLN A 235 -14.79 5.41 -5.05
N VAL A 236 -13.86 4.96 -5.89
CA VAL A 236 -13.65 5.54 -7.24
C VAL A 236 -13.49 4.46 -8.29
N ALA A 237 -14.27 4.55 -9.37
CA ALA A 237 -14.09 3.68 -10.53
C ALA A 237 -12.76 3.97 -11.22
N HIS A 238 -12.09 2.94 -11.75
CA HIS A 238 -10.74 3.07 -12.32
C HIS A 238 -10.60 4.21 -13.34
N GLN A 239 -11.61 4.39 -14.21
CA GLN A 239 -11.62 5.43 -15.24
C GLN A 239 -11.71 6.86 -14.67
N ARG A 240 -12.29 7.04 -13.48
CA ARG A 240 -12.49 8.34 -12.82
C ARG A 240 -11.41 8.66 -11.77
N LYS A 241 -10.43 7.78 -11.57
CA LYS A 241 -9.39 7.98 -10.54
C LYS A 241 -8.55 9.23 -10.79
N LEU A 242 -8.24 9.55 -12.04
CA LEU A 242 -7.47 10.75 -12.38
C LEU A 242 -8.24 12.02 -12.02
N ASP A 243 -9.52 12.11 -12.42
CA ASP A 243 -10.36 13.28 -12.13
C ASP A 243 -10.59 13.45 -10.63
N ALA A 244 -10.81 12.34 -9.92
CA ALA A 244 -10.90 12.33 -8.47
C ALA A 244 -9.62 12.86 -7.81
N LEU A 245 -8.46 12.35 -8.23
CA LEU A 245 -7.16 12.79 -7.73
C LEU A 245 -6.94 14.29 -7.96
N THR A 246 -7.25 14.80 -9.14
CA THR A 246 -7.05 16.22 -9.45
C THR A 246 -7.96 17.12 -8.64
N ARG A 247 -9.22 16.72 -8.38
CA ARG A 247 -10.11 17.47 -7.48
C ARG A 247 -9.57 17.54 -6.06
N ILE A 248 -9.04 16.44 -5.55
CA ILE A 248 -8.41 16.39 -4.23
C ILE A 248 -7.19 17.31 -4.18
N LEU A 249 -6.32 17.25 -5.19
CA LEU A 249 -5.11 18.09 -5.28
C LEU A 249 -5.43 19.60 -5.37
N GLU A 250 -6.58 19.98 -5.92
CA GLU A 250 -6.96 21.39 -6.03
C GLU A 250 -7.53 21.95 -4.71
N VAL A 251 -8.25 21.13 -3.96
CA VAL A 251 -8.91 21.52 -2.70
C VAL A 251 -7.96 21.42 -1.51
N GLU A 252 -7.25 20.30 -1.39
CA GLU A 252 -6.38 20.00 -0.26
C GLU A 252 -4.99 20.61 -0.45
N ALA A 253 -4.50 21.30 0.59
CA ALA A 253 -3.12 21.78 0.64
C ALA A 253 -2.19 20.66 1.10
N PHE A 254 -1.07 20.49 0.42
CA PHE A 254 -0.04 19.52 0.76
C PHE A 254 1.36 20.11 0.55
N GLU A 255 2.35 19.64 1.31
CA GLU A 255 3.75 20.04 1.12
C GLU A 255 4.42 19.18 0.04
N ALA A 256 4.49 17.87 0.28
CA ALA A 256 4.83 16.88 -0.74
C ALA A 256 3.89 15.67 -0.65
N MET A 257 3.71 14.99 -1.78
CA MET A 257 2.83 13.84 -1.94
C MET A 257 3.55 12.69 -2.64
N ILE A 258 3.32 11.47 -2.17
CA ILE A 258 3.68 10.26 -2.91
C ILE A 258 2.43 9.49 -3.34
N ILE A 259 2.40 9.09 -4.61
CA ILE A 259 1.27 8.41 -5.23
C ILE A 259 1.70 7.01 -5.65
N PHE A 260 1.12 5.98 -5.04
CA PHE A 260 1.43 4.58 -5.34
C PHE A 260 0.52 4.01 -6.41
N VAL A 261 1.13 3.51 -7.49
CA VAL A 261 0.48 2.81 -8.60
C VAL A 261 1.06 1.41 -8.77
N ARG A 262 0.33 0.53 -9.46
CA ARG A 262 0.72 -0.88 -9.57
C ARG A 262 1.87 -1.14 -10.54
N THR A 263 1.92 -0.46 -11.68
CA THR A 263 2.85 -0.79 -12.78
C THR A 263 3.80 0.35 -13.08
N LYS A 264 4.96 0.01 -13.66
CA LYS A 264 5.96 1.01 -14.09
C LYS A 264 5.38 1.97 -15.14
N GLN A 265 4.68 1.44 -16.15
CA GLN A 265 4.00 2.27 -17.16
C GLN A 265 3.01 3.26 -16.52
N ALA A 266 2.22 2.80 -15.54
CA ALA A 266 1.27 3.68 -14.86
C ALA A 266 1.95 4.82 -14.09
N THR A 267 3.21 4.65 -13.64
CA THR A 267 3.94 5.76 -12.99
C THR A 267 4.20 6.90 -13.97
N GLU A 268 4.61 6.58 -15.20
CA GLU A 268 4.94 7.55 -16.23
C GLU A 268 3.68 8.20 -16.78
N ASP A 269 2.68 7.40 -17.14
CA ASP A 269 1.40 7.88 -17.67
C ASP A 269 0.72 8.84 -16.68
N LEU A 270 0.71 8.50 -15.39
CA LEU A 270 0.08 9.36 -14.38
C LEU A 270 0.89 10.63 -14.12
N ALA A 271 2.23 10.53 -14.03
CA ALA A 271 3.08 11.71 -13.83
C ALA A 271 3.00 12.69 -15.02
N GLU A 272 2.92 12.18 -16.26
CA GLU A 272 2.71 13.01 -17.45
C GLU A 272 1.36 13.72 -17.41
N ARG A 273 0.27 13.00 -17.10
CA ARG A 273 -1.07 13.58 -17.00
C ARG A 273 -1.20 14.62 -15.88
N LEU A 274 -0.46 14.46 -14.78
CA LEU A 274 -0.40 15.45 -13.70
C LEU A 274 0.38 16.70 -14.14
N ARG A 275 1.53 16.53 -14.81
CA ARG A 275 2.30 17.66 -15.37
C ARG A 275 1.51 18.45 -16.41
N ALA A 276 0.76 17.77 -17.28
CA ALA A 276 -0.12 18.41 -18.25
C ALA A 276 -1.23 19.27 -17.61
N ARG A 277 -1.51 19.06 -16.31
CA ARG A 277 -2.47 19.85 -15.51
C ARG A 277 -1.79 20.89 -14.61
N GLY A 278 -0.48 21.12 -14.79
CA GLY A 278 0.28 22.13 -14.06
C GLY A 278 0.86 21.68 -12.72
N PHE A 279 0.77 20.39 -12.38
CA PHE A 279 1.39 19.88 -11.15
C PHE A 279 2.87 19.54 -11.35
N SER A 280 3.71 19.88 -10.37
CA SER A 280 5.11 19.45 -10.33
C SER A 280 5.19 17.97 -9.92
N ALA A 281 5.11 17.09 -10.91
CA ALA A 281 5.05 15.64 -10.73
C ALA A 281 6.13 14.87 -11.51
N ALA A 282 6.72 13.85 -10.89
CA ALA A 282 7.69 12.98 -11.54
C ALA A 282 7.43 11.50 -11.21
N ALA A 283 7.75 10.61 -12.15
CA ALA A 283 7.68 9.17 -11.94
C ALA A 283 8.96 8.66 -11.24
N ILE A 284 8.80 7.62 -10.42
CA ILE A 284 9.89 6.80 -9.89
C ILE A 284 9.54 5.32 -10.01
N ASN A 285 10.31 4.62 -10.83
CA ASN A 285 10.08 3.20 -11.10
C ASN A 285 11.43 2.48 -11.29
N GLY A 286 11.39 1.15 -11.44
CA GLY A 286 12.60 0.33 -11.53
C GLY A 286 13.42 0.49 -12.82
N ASP A 287 12.88 1.18 -13.84
CA ASP A 287 13.59 1.42 -15.11
C ASP A 287 14.35 2.75 -15.11
N ILE A 288 14.11 3.61 -14.11
CA ILE A 288 14.82 4.88 -13.96
C ILE A 288 16.27 4.63 -13.55
N VAL A 289 17.19 5.23 -14.30
CA VAL A 289 18.62 5.18 -14.01
C VAL A 289 18.91 5.82 -12.66
N GLN A 290 19.82 5.23 -11.88
CA GLN A 290 20.13 5.62 -10.50
C GLN A 290 20.42 7.13 -10.33
N ALA A 291 21.26 7.71 -11.20
CA ALA A 291 21.59 9.13 -11.15
C ALA A 291 20.38 10.05 -11.41
N GLN A 292 19.37 9.57 -12.14
CA GLN A 292 18.11 10.31 -12.31
C GLN A 292 17.21 10.12 -11.08
N ARG A 293 17.14 8.90 -10.53
CA ARG A 293 16.40 8.58 -9.31
C ARG A 293 16.84 9.45 -8.12
N GLU A 294 18.15 9.56 -7.89
CA GLU A 294 18.74 10.40 -6.83
C GLU A 294 18.42 11.88 -7.03
N ARG A 295 18.49 12.38 -8.27
CA ARG A 295 18.10 13.76 -8.59
C ARG A 295 16.62 14.02 -8.31
N THR A 296 15.73 13.13 -8.74
CA THR A 296 14.27 13.26 -8.49
C THR A 296 13.96 13.28 -6.98
N ILE A 297 14.61 12.40 -6.20
CA ILE A 297 14.45 12.38 -4.74
C ILE A 297 15.02 13.66 -4.13
N GLY A 298 16.17 14.13 -4.59
CA GLY A 298 16.76 15.40 -4.17
C GLY A 298 15.84 16.60 -4.43
N GLN A 299 15.19 16.64 -5.59
CA GLN A 299 14.20 17.67 -5.95
C GLN A 299 12.95 17.62 -5.04
N LEU A 300 12.49 16.43 -4.68
CA LEU A 300 11.38 16.26 -3.73
C LEU A 300 11.76 16.77 -2.33
N LYS A 301 13.00 16.47 -1.89
CA LYS A 301 13.54 16.95 -0.61
C LYS A 301 13.70 18.48 -0.57
N SER A 302 14.17 19.09 -1.66
CA SER A 302 14.42 20.54 -1.73
C SER A 302 13.17 21.37 -2.00
N GLY A 303 12.06 20.74 -2.39
CA GLY A 303 10.81 21.42 -2.76
C GLY A 303 10.71 21.90 -4.20
N ALA A 304 11.64 21.48 -5.07
CA ALA A 304 11.51 21.70 -6.51
C ALA A 304 10.48 20.76 -7.17
N LEU A 305 10.20 19.63 -6.52
CA LEU A 305 9.17 18.66 -6.91
C LEU A 305 8.20 18.47 -5.74
N ASP A 306 6.90 18.39 -6.03
CA ASP A 306 5.87 18.23 -4.99
C ASP A 306 5.20 16.86 -5.03
N ILE A 307 5.12 16.21 -6.20
CA ILE A 307 4.45 14.92 -6.37
C ILE A 307 5.40 13.87 -6.94
N LEU A 308 5.49 12.73 -6.26
CA LEU A 308 6.22 11.56 -6.73
C LEU A 308 5.26 10.41 -7.01
N VAL A 309 5.21 9.92 -8.25
CA VAL A 309 4.40 8.74 -8.62
C VAL A 309 5.29 7.51 -8.63
N ALA A 310 5.01 6.53 -7.78
CA ALA A 310 5.90 5.42 -7.49
C ALA A 310 5.24 4.03 -7.58
N THR A 311 6.06 3.02 -7.87
CA THR A 311 5.74 1.63 -7.52
C THR A 311 6.25 1.30 -6.11
N ASP A 312 5.74 0.22 -5.51
CA ASP A 312 6.19 -0.25 -4.19
C ASP A 312 7.71 -0.42 -4.10
N VAL A 313 8.32 -1.04 -5.11
CA VAL A 313 9.76 -1.29 -5.14
C VAL A 313 10.55 0.00 -5.18
N ALA A 314 10.08 0.99 -5.95
CA ALA A 314 10.82 2.24 -6.18
C ALA A 314 10.68 3.25 -5.02
N ALA A 315 9.68 3.09 -4.16
CA ALA A 315 9.48 3.98 -3.00
C ALA A 315 9.86 3.35 -1.65
N ARG A 316 10.33 2.10 -1.65
CA ARG A 316 10.98 1.50 -0.49
C ARG A 316 12.25 2.26 -0.13
N GLY A 317 12.51 2.36 1.18
CA GLY A 317 13.61 3.16 1.69
C GLY A 317 13.56 4.62 1.22
N LEU A 318 12.40 5.19 0.83
CA LEU A 318 12.32 6.64 0.62
C LEU A 318 12.17 7.33 1.98
N ASP A 319 13.12 8.21 2.32
CA ASP A 319 13.11 9.01 3.55
C ASP A 319 13.10 10.49 3.21
N VAL A 320 11.90 11.07 3.29
CA VAL A 320 11.62 12.47 2.98
C VAL A 320 10.57 12.95 3.96
N ASP A 321 10.99 13.71 4.97
CA ASP A 321 10.09 14.18 6.05
C ASP A 321 9.00 15.15 5.57
N ARG A 322 9.21 15.81 4.42
CA ARG A 322 8.26 16.73 3.78
C ARG A 322 7.02 16.01 3.20
N ILE A 323 7.04 14.69 3.09
CA ILE A 323 5.88 13.94 2.57
C ILE A 323 4.74 14.05 3.59
N SER A 324 3.81 14.94 3.29
CA SER A 324 2.59 15.19 4.07
C SER A 324 1.48 14.22 3.68
N HIS A 325 1.41 13.81 2.40
CA HIS A 325 0.32 13.02 1.86
C HIS A 325 0.81 11.75 1.15
N VAL A 326 0.12 10.64 1.38
CA VAL A 326 0.30 9.38 0.66
C VAL A 326 -1.01 9.03 -0.03
N VAL A 327 -0.99 8.89 -1.35
CA VAL A 327 -2.15 8.43 -2.12
C VAL A 327 -1.89 7.03 -2.64
N ASN A 328 -2.67 6.07 -2.18
CA ASN A 328 -2.75 4.75 -2.77
C ASN A 328 -3.70 4.80 -3.96
N TYR A 329 -3.19 5.27 -5.11
CA TYR A 329 -3.97 5.35 -6.35
C TYR A 329 -4.46 3.97 -6.77
N ASP A 330 -3.63 2.94 -6.63
CA ASP A 330 -4.04 1.55 -6.70
C ASP A 330 -3.91 0.87 -5.32
N ILE A 331 -4.99 0.21 -4.88
CA ILE A 331 -4.99 -0.54 -3.62
C ILE A 331 -3.92 -1.66 -3.66
N PRO A 332 -3.11 -1.79 -2.59
CA PRO A 332 -2.15 -2.89 -2.49
C PRO A 332 -2.84 -4.24 -2.38
N HIS A 333 -2.16 -5.30 -2.80
CA HIS A 333 -2.69 -6.66 -2.77
C HIS A 333 -2.63 -7.29 -1.38
N ASP A 334 -1.72 -6.82 -0.53
CA ASP A 334 -1.49 -7.30 0.83
C ASP A 334 -1.46 -6.12 1.82
N THR A 335 -1.72 -6.42 3.10
CA THR A 335 -1.81 -5.38 4.14
C THR A 335 -0.44 -4.81 4.53
N GLU A 336 0.63 -5.58 4.36
CA GLU A 336 1.97 -5.13 4.77
C GLU A 336 2.47 -4.01 3.86
N SER A 337 2.27 -4.18 2.54
CA SER A 337 2.47 -3.14 1.55
C SER A 337 1.69 -1.87 1.90
N TYR A 338 0.44 -1.99 2.36
CA TYR A 338 -0.33 -0.80 2.80
C TYR A 338 0.37 -0.05 3.94
N VAL A 339 0.80 -0.76 4.99
CA VAL A 339 1.51 -0.16 6.13
C VAL A 339 2.82 0.51 5.69
N HIS A 340 3.59 -0.13 4.80
CA HIS A 340 4.84 0.43 4.27
C HIS A 340 4.66 1.67 3.41
N ARG A 341 3.54 1.74 2.67
CA ARG A 341 3.18 2.92 1.85
C ARG A 341 2.78 4.10 2.72
N ILE A 342 1.87 3.90 3.68
CA ILE A 342 1.42 5.00 4.53
C ILE A 342 2.54 5.48 5.47
N GLY A 343 3.47 4.60 5.86
CA GLY A 343 4.68 4.96 6.62
C GLY A 343 5.68 5.86 5.86
N ARG A 344 5.34 6.34 4.64
CA ARG A 344 6.07 7.41 3.96
C ARG A 344 5.67 8.81 4.43
N THR A 345 4.52 8.97 5.08
CA THR A 345 4.10 10.21 5.75
C THR A 345 4.12 10.04 7.28
N GLY A 346 3.88 11.12 8.01
CA GLY A 346 3.80 11.11 9.48
C GLY A 346 5.13 10.80 10.19
N ARG A 347 6.26 11.15 9.55
CA ARG A 347 7.62 10.93 10.08
C ARG A 347 8.04 12.04 11.03
N ALA A 348 9.04 11.76 11.88
CA ALA A 348 9.59 12.70 12.85
C ALA A 348 8.53 13.40 13.74
N GLY A 349 7.48 12.67 14.13
CA GLY A 349 6.39 13.20 14.95
C GLY A 349 5.37 14.07 14.21
N ARG A 350 5.56 14.35 12.91
CA ARG A 350 4.61 15.13 12.10
C ARG A 350 3.29 14.37 11.88
N THR A 351 2.23 15.10 11.59
CA THR A 351 0.97 14.51 11.10
C THR A 351 1.07 14.19 9.62
N GLY A 352 0.40 13.12 9.20
CA GLY A 352 0.33 12.69 7.82
C GLY A 352 -1.10 12.34 7.40
N ASP A 353 -1.37 12.41 6.10
CA ASP A 353 -2.64 11.96 5.53
C ASP A 353 -2.40 10.84 4.52
N ALA A 354 -3.19 9.78 4.63
CA ALA A 354 -3.13 8.62 3.77
C ALA A 354 -4.50 8.38 3.12
N LEU A 355 -4.57 8.58 1.81
CA LEU A 355 -5.77 8.38 1.01
C LEU A 355 -5.71 7.07 0.23
N LEU A 356 -6.78 6.29 0.27
CA LEU A 356 -6.91 5.03 -0.44
C LEU A 356 -8.04 5.06 -1.47
N PHE A 357 -7.70 4.88 -2.75
CA PHE A 357 -8.70 4.72 -3.80
C PHE A 357 -9.15 3.27 -3.89
N VAL A 358 -10.46 3.05 -3.78
CA VAL A 358 -11.06 1.71 -3.77
C VAL A 358 -12.05 1.59 -4.93
N ALA A 359 -11.77 0.71 -5.90
CA ALA A 359 -12.78 0.37 -6.90
C ALA A 359 -13.88 -0.51 -6.28
N PRO A 360 -15.12 -0.51 -6.81
CA PRO A 360 -16.21 -1.32 -6.27
C PRO A 360 -15.89 -2.83 -6.10
N ARG A 361 -15.06 -3.39 -6.98
CA ARG A 361 -14.62 -4.80 -6.95
C ARG A 361 -13.54 -5.07 -5.89
N GLU A 362 -12.83 -4.04 -5.44
CA GLU A 362 -11.68 -4.12 -4.53
C GLU A 362 -12.09 -3.95 -3.05
N ARG A 363 -13.39 -3.80 -2.76
CA ARG A 363 -13.92 -3.60 -1.40
C ARG A 363 -13.58 -4.72 -0.41
N HIS A 364 -13.26 -5.91 -0.92
CA HIS A 364 -12.78 -7.01 -0.09
C HIS A 364 -11.35 -6.80 0.42
N LEU A 365 -10.49 -6.14 -0.35
CA LEU A 365 -9.12 -5.77 0.05
C LEU A 365 -9.14 -4.68 1.12
N LEU A 366 -10.01 -3.68 1.00
CA LEU A 366 -10.24 -2.69 2.05
C LEU A 366 -10.54 -3.36 3.41
N LYS A 367 -11.48 -4.31 3.42
CA LYS A 367 -11.80 -5.07 4.64
C LYS A 367 -10.63 -5.89 5.18
N ALA A 368 -9.71 -6.35 4.33
CA ALA A 368 -8.51 -7.05 4.76
C ALA A 368 -7.53 -6.07 5.44
N ILE A 369 -7.40 -4.86 4.89
CA ILE A 369 -6.59 -3.78 5.46
C ILE A 369 -7.13 -3.35 6.83
N GLU A 370 -8.44 -3.07 6.94
CA GLU A 370 -9.08 -2.67 8.21
C GLU A 370 -8.90 -3.71 9.32
N ARG A 371 -9.03 -5.00 8.98
CA ARG A 371 -8.83 -6.08 9.96
C ARG A 371 -7.41 -6.17 10.49
N ALA A 372 -6.43 -5.98 9.62
CA ALA A 372 -5.02 -6.11 9.98
C ALA A 372 -4.47 -4.85 10.65
N THR A 373 -4.96 -3.66 10.28
CA THR A 373 -4.67 -2.39 11.01
C THR A 373 -5.46 -2.26 12.31
N ARG A 374 -6.52 -3.07 12.48
CA ARG A 374 -7.47 -3.01 13.62
C ARG A 374 -8.14 -1.65 13.76
N GLN A 375 -8.19 -0.87 12.69
CA GLN A 375 -8.82 0.45 12.65
C GLN A 375 -9.68 0.57 11.39
N PRO A 376 -10.93 1.05 11.50
CA PRO A 376 -11.73 1.38 10.32
C PRO A 376 -11.12 2.59 9.62
N LEU A 377 -11.04 2.56 8.30
CA LEU A 377 -10.62 3.74 7.53
C LEU A 377 -11.83 4.66 7.38
N THR A 378 -11.59 5.97 7.48
CA THR A 378 -12.67 6.96 7.35
C THR A 378 -13.09 7.09 5.88
N GLU A 379 -14.37 6.89 5.57
CA GLU A 379 -14.87 7.12 4.21
C GLU A 379 -14.89 8.63 3.92
N MET A 380 -14.23 9.02 2.85
CA MET A 380 -14.18 10.39 2.34
C MET A 380 -15.10 10.52 1.13
N GLN A 381 -15.85 11.62 1.07
CA GLN A 381 -16.56 12.02 -0.15
C GLN A 381 -15.62 12.83 -1.04
N LEU A 382 -15.69 12.62 -2.36
CA LEU A 382 -14.93 13.43 -3.29
C LEU A 382 -15.39 14.90 -3.21
N PRO A 383 -14.47 15.88 -3.23
CA PRO A 383 -14.85 17.27 -3.37
C PRO A 383 -15.73 17.47 -4.60
N THR A 384 -16.78 18.26 -4.44
CA THR A 384 -17.70 18.59 -5.53
C THR A 384 -17.06 19.61 -6.46
N VAL A 385 -17.66 19.79 -7.65
CA VAL A 385 -17.24 20.84 -8.58
C VAL A 385 -17.37 22.23 -7.94
N GLU A 386 -18.39 22.43 -7.11
CA GLU A 386 -18.61 23.67 -6.37
C GLU A 386 -17.49 23.92 -5.35
N ASP A 387 -17.07 22.89 -4.60
CA ASP A 387 -15.96 23.01 -3.64
C ASP A 387 -14.65 23.41 -4.33
N VAL A 388 -14.38 22.80 -5.49
CA VAL A 388 -13.19 23.10 -6.30
C VAL A 388 -13.23 24.54 -6.81
N ASN A 389 -14.37 24.96 -7.37
CA ASN A 389 -14.55 26.31 -7.88
C ASN A 389 -14.43 27.36 -6.76
N ALA A 390 -15.03 27.11 -5.59
CA ALA A 390 -14.90 27.98 -4.42
C ALA A 390 -13.44 28.12 -3.99
N GLN A 391 -12.68 27.02 -3.98
CA GLN A 391 -11.25 27.06 -3.65
C GLN A 391 -10.41 27.80 -4.70
N ARG A 392 -10.72 27.66 -6.00
CA ARG A 392 -10.06 28.43 -7.07
C ARG A 392 -10.28 29.93 -6.91
N VAL A 393 -11.51 30.34 -6.60
CA VAL A 393 -11.86 31.75 -6.31
C VAL A 393 -11.10 32.25 -5.08
N SER A 394 -11.06 31.46 -4.00
CA SER A 394 -10.30 31.80 -2.79
C SER A 394 -8.81 32.01 -3.08
N LYS A 395 -8.16 31.03 -3.74
CA LYS A 395 -6.74 31.11 -4.13
C LYS A 395 -6.44 32.29 -5.06
N PHE A 396 -7.38 32.64 -5.91
CA PHE A 396 -7.26 33.83 -6.76
C PHE A 396 -7.27 35.11 -5.92
N GLY A 397 -8.20 35.25 -4.97
CA GLY A 397 -8.22 36.36 -4.02
C GLY A 397 -6.93 36.48 -3.21
N ASP A 398 -6.38 35.36 -2.74
CA ASP A 398 -5.11 35.32 -2.02
C ASP A 398 -3.94 35.79 -2.91
N SER A 399 -3.92 35.39 -4.18
CA SER A 399 -2.90 35.80 -5.14
C SER A 399 -2.94 37.30 -5.46
N ILE A 400 -4.14 37.89 -5.49
CA ILE A 400 -4.33 39.34 -5.61
C ILE A 400 -3.77 40.01 -4.35
N THR A 401 -4.13 39.52 -3.17
CA THR A 401 -3.66 40.06 -1.89
C THR A 401 -2.14 40.02 -1.77
N ALA A 402 -1.49 38.95 -2.20
CA ALA A 402 -0.04 38.85 -2.26
C ALA A 402 0.58 39.86 -3.24
N SER A 403 -0.02 40.01 -4.41
CA SER A 403 0.46 40.93 -5.46
C SER A 403 0.30 42.42 -5.06
N LEU A 404 -0.70 42.73 -4.24
CA LEU A 404 -0.90 44.06 -3.67
C LEU A 404 0.25 44.50 -2.74
N ASN A 405 1.05 43.56 -2.23
CA ASN A 405 2.23 43.88 -1.42
C ASN A 405 3.52 44.03 -2.24
N SER A 406 3.44 44.04 -3.58
CA SER A 406 4.63 44.16 -4.44
C SER A 406 5.15 45.59 -4.56
N ASP A 407 6.47 45.75 -4.60
CA ASP A 407 7.13 47.05 -4.76
C ASP A 407 6.80 47.73 -6.10
N ASN A 408 6.41 46.93 -7.10
CA ASN A 408 6.06 47.41 -8.44
C ASN A 408 4.60 47.87 -8.56
N LEU A 409 3.79 47.76 -7.51
CA LEU A 409 2.36 48.08 -7.57
C LEU A 409 2.11 49.51 -8.06
N ALA A 410 2.92 50.48 -7.61
CA ALA A 410 2.77 51.88 -8.00
C ALA A 410 3.01 52.12 -9.50
N LEU A 411 3.91 51.35 -10.12
CA LEU A 411 4.18 51.43 -11.56
C LEU A 411 2.99 50.91 -12.36
N PHE A 412 2.52 49.70 -12.04
CA PHE A 412 1.38 49.09 -12.72
C PHE A 412 0.07 49.88 -12.50
N ARG A 413 -0.13 50.45 -11.31
CA ARG A 413 -1.27 51.32 -11.03
C ARG A 413 -1.30 52.51 -12.00
N ARG A 414 -0.18 53.21 -12.19
CA ARG A 414 -0.10 54.34 -13.14
C ARG A 414 -0.42 53.91 -14.57
N MET A 415 0.14 52.78 -15.02
CA MET A 415 -0.14 52.26 -16.37
C MET A 415 -1.63 51.97 -16.59
N ILE A 416 -2.31 51.42 -15.57
CA ILE A 416 -3.75 51.13 -15.64
C ILE A 416 -4.57 52.43 -15.60
N GLU A 417 -4.22 53.40 -14.76
CA GLU A 417 -4.89 54.72 -14.68
C GLU A 417 -4.68 55.57 -15.95
N ASP A 418 -3.54 55.43 -16.64
CA ASP A 418 -3.31 56.04 -17.94
C ASP A 418 -4.21 55.41 -19.01
N TYR A 419 -4.31 54.07 -19.03
CA TYR A 419 -5.18 53.33 -19.96
C TYR A 419 -6.67 53.66 -19.74
N GLU A 420 -7.13 53.73 -18.49
CA GLU A 420 -8.49 54.17 -18.13
C GLU A 420 -8.81 55.53 -18.73
N ARG A 421 -7.91 56.51 -18.57
CA ARG A 421 -8.11 57.87 -19.09
C ARG A 421 -8.10 57.95 -20.61
N GLU A 422 -7.26 57.15 -21.27
CA GLU A 422 -7.13 57.16 -22.73
C GLU A 422 -8.31 56.47 -23.41
N HIS A 423 -8.83 55.38 -22.81
CA HIS A 423 -9.83 54.53 -23.43
C HIS A 423 -11.24 54.64 -22.82
N ASP A 424 -11.41 55.42 -21.75
CA ASP A 424 -12.69 55.62 -21.04
C ASP A 424 -13.34 54.30 -20.59
N VAL A 425 -12.52 53.40 -20.03
CA VAL A 425 -12.95 52.07 -19.55
C VAL A 425 -12.82 52.01 -18.02
N PRO A 426 -13.85 51.57 -17.28
CA PRO A 426 -13.77 51.46 -15.82
C PRO A 426 -12.63 50.54 -15.35
N LEU A 427 -11.94 50.91 -14.26
CA LEU A 427 -10.89 50.09 -13.64
C LEU A 427 -11.31 48.64 -13.36
N ALA A 428 -12.57 48.41 -13.01
CA ALA A 428 -13.10 47.07 -12.75
C ALA A 428 -13.10 46.20 -14.01
N ASP A 429 -13.41 46.77 -15.18
CA ASP A 429 -13.43 46.06 -16.46
C ASP A 429 -12.02 45.81 -16.96
N ILE A 430 -11.10 46.76 -16.75
CA ILE A 430 -9.66 46.56 -17.03
C ILE A 430 -9.10 45.44 -16.14
N ALA A 431 -9.42 45.44 -14.85
CA ALA A 431 -9.01 44.38 -13.92
C ALA A 431 -9.60 43.01 -14.31
N ALA A 432 -10.87 42.98 -14.73
CA ALA A 432 -11.50 41.76 -15.25
C ALA A 432 -10.83 41.27 -16.54
N ALA A 433 -10.51 42.17 -17.48
CA ALA A 433 -9.82 41.84 -18.72
C ALA A 433 -8.40 41.28 -18.46
N LEU A 434 -7.65 41.90 -17.54
CA LEU A 434 -6.34 41.39 -17.11
C LEU A 434 -6.47 40.03 -16.41
N ALA A 435 -7.50 39.84 -15.59
CA ALA A 435 -7.78 38.54 -14.96
C ALA A 435 -8.03 37.45 -16.00
N VAL A 436 -8.89 37.73 -17.00
CA VAL A 436 -9.18 36.82 -18.13
C VAL A 436 -7.93 36.51 -18.97
N GLN A 437 -7.07 37.51 -19.19
CA GLN A 437 -5.81 37.30 -19.93
C GLN A 437 -4.79 36.48 -19.14
N SER A 438 -4.75 36.64 -17.81
CA SER A 438 -3.79 35.95 -16.94
C SER A 438 -4.17 34.50 -16.63
N ARG A 439 -5.45 34.14 -16.76
CA ARG A 439 -6.00 32.84 -16.43
C ARG A 439 -6.87 32.41 -17.60
N ASP A 440 -6.33 31.60 -18.53
CA ASP A 440 -7.00 31.01 -19.71
C ASP A 440 -8.54 31.04 -19.61
N GLY A 441 -9.16 32.15 -20.06
CA GLY A 441 -10.46 32.66 -19.60
C GLY A 441 -11.60 31.66 -19.52
N ASP A 442 -11.67 30.71 -20.45
CA ASP A 442 -12.75 29.74 -20.57
C ASP A 442 -12.62 28.53 -19.60
N ALA A 443 -11.45 28.34 -18.96
CA ALA A 443 -11.15 27.15 -18.14
C ALA A 443 -11.03 27.42 -16.62
N PHE A 444 -11.28 28.66 -16.17
CA PHE A 444 -11.07 29.02 -14.77
C PHE A 444 -12.02 28.28 -13.81
N LEU A 445 -13.29 28.10 -14.18
CA LEU A 445 -14.26 27.31 -13.42
C LEU A 445 -14.43 25.94 -14.07
N MET A 446 -14.49 24.89 -13.25
CA MET A 446 -14.92 23.58 -13.73
C MET A 446 -16.41 23.61 -14.07
N GLU A 447 -16.77 23.07 -15.23
CA GLU A 447 -18.16 22.85 -15.60
C GLU A 447 -18.80 21.76 -14.71
N PRO A 448 -20.07 21.93 -14.32
CA PRO A 448 -20.78 20.90 -13.58
C PRO A 448 -20.84 19.60 -14.40
N GLU A 449 -20.59 18.45 -13.75
CA GLU A 449 -20.76 17.17 -14.43
C GLU A 449 -22.21 17.06 -14.95
N PRO A 450 -22.42 16.66 -16.22
CA PRO A 450 -23.77 16.43 -16.72
C PRO A 450 -24.46 15.41 -15.80
N PRO A 451 -25.74 15.63 -15.45
CA PRO A 451 -26.43 14.78 -14.50
C PRO A 451 -26.32 13.33 -14.97
N ALA A 452 -25.91 12.44 -14.06
CA ALA A 452 -25.86 11.02 -14.35
C ALA A 452 -27.22 10.61 -14.95
N PRO A 453 -27.25 9.87 -16.07
CA PRO A 453 -28.52 9.43 -16.64
C PRO A 453 -29.28 8.74 -15.51
N PRO A 454 -30.57 9.08 -15.30
CA PRO A 454 -31.31 8.58 -14.16
C PRO A 454 -31.15 7.08 -14.16
N ARG A 455 -30.47 6.56 -13.13
CA ARG A 455 -30.60 5.15 -12.81
C ARG A 455 -32.09 4.98 -12.67
N LYS A 456 -32.71 4.26 -13.61
CA LYS A 456 -34.11 3.84 -13.47
C LYS A 456 -34.17 3.19 -12.10
N GLU A 457 -34.63 3.93 -11.11
CA GLU A 457 -35.14 3.38 -9.89
C GLU A 457 -36.19 2.40 -10.38
N ARG A 458 -35.85 1.12 -10.32
CA ARG A 458 -36.89 0.12 -10.30
C ARG A 458 -37.63 0.46 -9.02
N GLU A 459 -38.78 1.11 -9.17
CA GLU A 459 -39.78 1.20 -8.12
C GLU A 459 -39.82 -0.17 -7.42
N PRO A 460 -39.96 -0.21 -6.09
CA PRO A 460 -40.35 -1.44 -5.44
C PRO A 460 -41.75 -1.78 -5.96
N ARG A 461 -41.79 -2.51 -7.08
CA ARG A 461 -42.99 -3.22 -7.52
C ARG A 461 -43.29 -4.16 -6.36
N GLU A 462 -44.30 -3.80 -5.57
CA GLU A 462 -45.05 -4.76 -4.78
C GLU A 462 -45.32 -5.92 -5.72
N ARG A 463 -44.65 -7.04 -5.46
CA ARG A 463 -44.90 -8.26 -6.22
C ARG A 463 -46.34 -8.64 -5.89
N PRO A 464 -47.27 -8.64 -6.85
CA PRO A 464 -48.48 -9.43 -6.67
C PRO A 464 -48.01 -10.87 -6.44
N PRO A 465 -48.71 -11.68 -5.62
CA PRO A 465 -48.38 -13.07 -5.47
C PRO A 465 -48.38 -13.70 -6.87
N ARG A 466 -47.19 -14.11 -7.33
CA ARG A 466 -47.07 -14.83 -8.60
C ARG A 466 -47.90 -16.10 -8.46
N LYS A 467 -49.06 -16.11 -9.11
CA LYS A 467 -49.64 -17.35 -9.61
C LYS A 467 -48.53 -18.04 -10.41
N PHE A 468 -48.32 -19.32 -10.12
CA PHE A 468 -47.55 -20.21 -10.98
C PHE A 468 -48.29 -20.25 -12.33
N ASP A 469 -47.86 -19.43 -13.27
CA ASP A 469 -48.11 -19.70 -14.69
C ASP A 469 -47.04 -20.69 -15.13
N GLU A 470 -47.44 -21.95 -15.28
CA GLU A 470 -46.77 -22.94 -16.13
C GLU A 470 -46.88 -22.49 -17.58
N GLY A 471 -46.08 -21.50 -17.97
CA GLY A 471 -45.81 -21.18 -19.37
C GLY A 471 -44.54 -21.88 -19.84
N PRO A 472 -44.50 -22.42 -21.08
CA PRO A 472 -43.32 -23.08 -21.62
C PRO A 472 -42.13 -22.09 -21.67
N LYS A 473 -40.95 -22.54 -21.22
CA LYS A 473 -39.71 -21.76 -21.29
C LYS A 473 -39.20 -21.81 -22.72
N ILE A 474 -39.19 -20.69 -23.43
CA ILE A 474 -38.77 -20.62 -24.83
C ILE A 474 -37.31 -20.16 -24.91
N ASN A 475 -36.48 -20.85 -25.72
CA ASN A 475 -35.10 -20.43 -26.00
C ASN A 475 -35.05 -19.23 -26.97
N ARG A 476 -33.84 -18.72 -27.27
CA ARG A 476 -33.66 -17.57 -28.18
C ARG A 476 -34.17 -17.82 -29.61
N ASP A 477 -34.35 -19.08 -29.99
CA ASP A 477 -34.78 -19.52 -31.32
C ASP A 477 -36.26 -19.93 -31.38
N GLY A 478 -37.02 -19.71 -30.30
CA GLY A 478 -38.46 -19.99 -30.28
C GLY A 478 -38.85 -21.41 -29.88
N GLN A 479 -37.91 -22.26 -29.47
CA GLN A 479 -38.17 -23.66 -29.06
C GLN A 479 -38.43 -23.78 -27.57
N GLU A 480 -39.38 -24.65 -27.20
CA GLU A 480 -39.68 -24.96 -25.80
C GLU A 480 -38.55 -25.78 -25.17
N LEU A 481 -38.17 -25.42 -23.95
CA LEU A 481 -37.13 -26.08 -23.17
C LEU A 481 -37.75 -26.85 -22.00
N ALA A 482 -37.37 -28.11 -21.86
CA ALA A 482 -37.64 -28.92 -20.67
C ALA A 482 -36.38 -29.06 -19.81
N THR A 483 -36.57 -29.19 -18.50
CA THR A 483 -35.45 -29.43 -17.57
C THR A 483 -35.19 -30.92 -17.45
N TYR A 484 -33.96 -31.34 -17.76
CA TYR A 484 -33.50 -32.70 -17.58
C TYR A 484 -32.47 -32.77 -16.46
N ARG A 485 -32.53 -33.83 -15.67
CA ARG A 485 -31.56 -34.17 -14.63
C ARG A 485 -30.56 -35.18 -15.17
N ILE A 486 -29.28 -34.89 -14.91
CA ILE A 486 -28.17 -35.83 -15.13
C ILE A 486 -27.52 -36.20 -13.79
N ALA A 487 -27.10 -37.46 -13.64
CA ALA A 487 -26.49 -38.03 -12.43
C ALA A 487 -25.03 -37.57 -12.18
N VAL A 488 -24.63 -36.44 -12.76
CA VAL A 488 -23.27 -35.91 -12.72
C VAL A 488 -23.31 -34.51 -12.10
N GLY A 489 -22.37 -34.18 -11.21
CA GLY A 489 -22.44 -32.99 -10.34
C GLY A 489 -21.07 -32.52 -9.89
N LYS A 490 -21.01 -31.56 -8.95
CA LYS A 490 -19.74 -30.95 -8.48
C LYS A 490 -18.75 -31.98 -7.89
N ARG A 491 -19.24 -33.03 -7.21
CA ARG A 491 -18.38 -34.08 -6.65
C ARG A 491 -17.62 -34.86 -7.72
N HIS A 492 -18.16 -34.89 -8.94
CA HIS A 492 -17.56 -35.50 -10.11
C HIS A 492 -16.60 -34.54 -10.86
N ARG A 493 -16.29 -33.36 -10.28
CA ARG A 493 -15.43 -32.30 -10.83
C ARG A 493 -15.86 -31.81 -12.22
N VAL A 494 -17.16 -31.83 -12.50
CA VAL A 494 -17.69 -31.45 -13.81
C VAL A 494 -17.92 -29.95 -13.93
N VAL A 495 -17.48 -29.39 -15.06
CA VAL A 495 -17.67 -27.98 -15.45
C VAL A 495 -18.77 -27.86 -16.51
N PRO A 496 -19.48 -26.71 -16.62
CA PRO A 496 -20.57 -26.56 -17.58
C PRO A 496 -20.18 -26.87 -19.03
N GLY A 497 -18.97 -26.49 -19.45
CA GLY A 497 -18.47 -26.78 -20.80
C GLY A 497 -18.32 -28.28 -21.10
N ALA A 498 -18.03 -29.11 -20.09
CA ALA A 498 -17.96 -30.56 -20.26
C ALA A 498 -19.35 -31.19 -20.42
N ILE A 499 -20.37 -30.64 -19.74
CA ILE A 499 -21.77 -31.07 -19.89
C ILE A 499 -22.28 -30.72 -21.27
N VAL A 500 -22.12 -29.46 -21.69
CA VAL A 500 -22.52 -29.00 -23.02
C VAL A 500 -21.78 -29.78 -24.10
N GLY A 501 -20.46 -29.97 -23.97
CA GLY A 501 -19.66 -30.70 -24.95
C GLY A 501 -20.09 -32.15 -25.12
N ALA A 502 -20.30 -32.88 -24.03
CA ALA A 502 -20.71 -34.29 -24.09
C ALA A 502 -22.12 -34.46 -24.66
N ILE A 503 -23.09 -33.65 -24.19
CA ILE A 503 -24.49 -33.74 -24.64
C ILE A 503 -24.64 -33.24 -26.08
N ALA A 504 -23.90 -32.21 -26.50
CA ALA A 504 -23.91 -31.71 -27.86
C ALA A 504 -23.32 -32.72 -28.86
N ASN A 505 -22.16 -33.29 -28.53
CA ASN A 505 -21.45 -34.19 -29.43
C ASN A 505 -22.15 -35.55 -29.59
N GLU A 506 -22.68 -36.12 -28.50
CA GLU A 506 -23.35 -37.43 -28.52
C GLU A 506 -24.84 -37.31 -28.88
N GLY A 507 -25.49 -36.21 -28.48
CA GLY A 507 -26.92 -35.99 -28.74
C GLY A 507 -27.24 -35.28 -30.05
N GLY A 508 -26.22 -34.83 -30.80
CA GLY A 508 -26.42 -34.06 -32.04
C GLY A 508 -27.01 -32.67 -31.83
N LEU A 509 -26.86 -32.09 -30.63
CA LEU A 509 -27.46 -30.80 -30.25
C LEU A 509 -26.48 -29.64 -30.48
N ARG A 510 -27.00 -28.47 -30.85
CA ARG A 510 -26.22 -27.25 -31.04
C ARG A 510 -26.10 -26.49 -29.71
N ARG A 511 -25.10 -25.62 -29.58
CA ARG A 511 -24.94 -24.77 -28.38
C ARG A 511 -26.14 -23.84 -28.12
N SER A 512 -26.91 -23.50 -29.14
CA SER A 512 -28.17 -22.73 -29.06
C SER A 512 -29.29 -23.45 -28.32
N ASP A 513 -29.24 -24.78 -28.31
CA ASP A 513 -30.31 -25.64 -27.82
C ASP A 513 -30.23 -25.82 -26.29
N PHE A 514 -29.15 -25.34 -25.66
CA PHE A 514 -28.93 -25.40 -24.22
C PHE A 514 -29.44 -24.14 -23.53
N GLY A 515 -30.31 -24.33 -22.54
CA GLY A 515 -30.73 -23.27 -21.61
C GLY A 515 -29.84 -23.19 -20.36
N HIS A 516 -30.46 -22.94 -19.22
CA HIS A 516 -29.75 -22.84 -17.95
C HIS A 516 -29.19 -24.20 -17.49
N ILE A 517 -27.93 -24.20 -17.03
CA ILE A 517 -27.27 -25.36 -16.43
C ILE A 517 -26.99 -25.08 -14.96
N SER A 518 -27.62 -25.85 -14.07
CA SER A 518 -27.41 -25.77 -12.63
C SER A 518 -26.72 -27.02 -12.12
N ILE A 519 -25.43 -26.91 -11.79
CA ILE A 519 -24.63 -28.01 -11.24
C ILE A 519 -24.81 -28.09 -9.72
N ARG A 520 -25.46 -29.15 -9.23
CA ARG A 520 -25.65 -29.47 -7.80
C ARG A 520 -24.50 -30.38 -7.32
N PRO A 521 -24.41 -30.67 -6.01
CA PRO A 521 -23.33 -31.54 -5.48
C PRO A 521 -23.27 -32.92 -6.16
N ASP A 522 -24.43 -33.59 -6.30
CA ASP A 522 -24.52 -34.99 -6.76
C ASP A 522 -25.15 -35.17 -8.15
N HIS A 523 -25.82 -34.14 -8.68
CA HIS A 523 -26.49 -34.17 -9.98
C HIS A 523 -26.43 -32.79 -10.63
N SER A 524 -26.85 -32.67 -11.89
CA SER A 524 -26.99 -31.38 -12.56
C SER A 524 -28.33 -31.31 -13.27
N LEU A 525 -28.88 -30.11 -13.36
CA LEU A 525 -30.07 -29.81 -14.14
C LEU A 525 -29.65 -29.06 -15.39
N VAL A 526 -30.12 -29.52 -16.54
CA VAL A 526 -29.79 -29.01 -17.87
C VAL A 526 -31.10 -28.75 -18.59
N GLU A 527 -31.31 -27.51 -19.04
CA GLU A 527 -32.44 -27.19 -19.93
C GLU A 527 -32.06 -27.53 -21.37
N LEU A 528 -32.85 -28.41 -22.00
CA LEU A 528 -32.72 -28.88 -23.39
C LEU A 528 -34.07 -28.76 -24.10
N PRO A 529 -34.16 -28.89 -25.43
CA PRO A 529 -35.44 -28.87 -26.14
C PRO A 529 -36.43 -29.89 -25.55
N ALA A 530 -37.70 -29.51 -25.41
CA ALA A 530 -38.72 -30.37 -24.80
C ALA A 530 -39.05 -31.59 -25.68
N ASP A 531 -38.83 -31.49 -26.98
CA ASP A 531 -39.09 -32.48 -28.02
C ASP A 531 -37.79 -33.12 -28.54
N LEU A 532 -36.97 -33.68 -27.64
CA LEU A 532 -35.79 -34.45 -28.05
C LEU A 532 -36.20 -35.63 -28.94
N ALA A 533 -35.57 -35.76 -30.11
CA ALA A 533 -35.77 -36.90 -31.00
C ALA A 533 -35.42 -38.22 -30.28
N ASN A 534 -36.16 -39.29 -30.56
CA ASN A 534 -35.91 -40.60 -29.95
C ASN A 534 -34.48 -41.10 -30.20
N GLU A 535 -33.91 -40.78 -31.36
CA GLU A 535 -32.50 -41.07 -31.70
C GLU A 535 -31.52 -40.35 -30.76
N THR A 536 -31.78 -39.08 -30.45
CA THR A 536 -30.99 -38.29 -29.48
C THR A 536 -31.10 -38.88 -28.07
N LEU A 537 -32.28 -39.30 -27.63
CA LEU A 537 -32.46 -39.92 -26.31
C LEU A 537 -31.72 -41.26 -26.19
N GLU A 538 -31.72 -42.09 -27.22
CA GLU A 538 -30.97 -43.35 -27.23
C GLU A 538 -29.45 -43.11 -27.25
N ALA A 539 -28.95 -42.13 -28.01
CA ALA A 539 -27.53 -41.78 -28.01
C ALA A 539 -27.07 -41.23 -26.65
N LEU A 540 -27.91 -40.44 -25.98
CA LEU A 540 -27.60 -39.88 -24.66
C LEU A 540 -27.66 -40.90 -23.51
N ARG A 541 -28.27 -42.08 -23.71
CA ARG A 541 -28.31 -43.15 -22.68
C ARG A 541 -26.95 -43.77 -22.40
N SER A 542 -26.09 -43.90 -23.41
CA SER A 542 -24.75 -44.47 -23.28
C SER A 542 -23.67 -43.42 -22.97
N THR A 543 -24.03 -42.13 -22.99
CA THR A 543 -23.10 -41.02 -22.79
C THR A 543 -22.53 -40.98 -21.37
N ARG A 544 -21.22 -40.76 -21.28
CA ARG A 544 -20.50 -40.61 -20.01
C ARG A 544 -19.81 -39.25 -19.91
N ILE A 545 -19.87 -38.63 -18.74
CA ILE A 545 -19.10 -37.44 -18.41
C ILE A 545 -18.19 -37.78 -17.23
N SER A 546 -16.89 -37.55 -17.37
CA SER A 546 -15.89 -37.87 -16.34
C SER A 546 -15.98 -39.33 -15.84
N GLY A 547 -16.24 -40.27 -16.76
CA GLY A 547 -16.34 -41.71 -16.48
C GLY A 547 -17.70 -42.19 -15.94
N VAL A 548 -18.61 -41.28 -15.59
CA VAL A 548 -19.93 -41.57 -15.01
C VAL A 548 -21.02 -41.44 -16.08
N LEU A 549 -21.95 -42.41 -16.12
CA LEU A 549 -23.11 -42.36 -17.01
C LEU A 549 -24.02 -41.20 -16.63
N ILE A 550 -24.45 -40.42 -17.63
CA ILE A 550 -25.22 -39.20 -17.36
C ILE A 550 -26.64 -39.46 -16.86
N GLN A 551 -27.22 -40.63 -17.17
CA GLN A 551 -28.56 -41.04 -16.74
C GLN A 551 -29.60 -39.90 -16.88
N LEU A 552 -29.76 -39.41 -18.11
CA LEU A 552 -30.66 -38.31 -18.42
C LEU A 552 -32.10 -38.69 -18.08
N THR A 553 -32.75 -37.93 -17.21
CA THR A 553 -34.15 -38.12 -16.81
C THR A 553 -34.89 -36.78 -16.82
N PRO A 554 -36.15 -36.69 -17.29
CA PRO A 554 -36.93 -35.47 -17.17
C PRO A 554 -37.13 -35.10 -15.69
N ASP A 555 -36.94 -33.83 -15.33
CA ASP A 555 -37.14 -33.34 -13.96
C ASP A 555 -38.50 -32.64 -13.83
N SER A 556 -39.45 -33.26 -13.12
CA SER A 556 -40.80 -32.73 -12.91
C SER A 556 -40.94 -31.87 -11.64
N GLY A 557 -39.83 -31.48 -11.01
CA GLY A 557 -39.82 -30.68 -9.79
C GLY A 557 -40.20 -31.45 -8.51
N PRO A 558 -40.18 -30.80 -7.33
CA PRO A 558 -40.42 -31.46 -6.04
C PRO A 558 -41.87 -31.91 -5.87
N PRO A 559 -42.16 -33.10 -5.29
CA PRO A 559 -43.54 -33.51 -4.99
C PRO A 559 -44.19 -32.57 -3.97
N GLY A 560 -45.36 -32.03 -4.32
CA GLY A 560 -46.05 -30.95 -3.59
C GLY A 560 -46.37 -31.25 -2.12
N GLN A 561 -45.97 -30.35 -1.22
CA GLN A 561 -46.31 -30.42 0.21
C GLN A 561 -47.72 -29.85 0.47
N ARG A 562 -48.54 -30.63 1.19
CA ARG A 562 -49.85 -30.21 1.73
C ARG A 562 -49.69 -29.05 2.75
N PRO A 563 -50.63 -28.10 2.86
CA PRO A 563 -50.50 -26.97 3.79
C PRO A 563 -50.77 -27.40 5.24
N GLN A 564 -49.82 -27.15 6.13
CA GLN A 564 -49.94 -27.39 7.57
C GLN A 564 -50.43 -26.09 8.26
N HIS A 565 -51.59 -26.17 8.92
CA HIS A 565 -52.21 -25.08 9.67
C HIS A 565 -51.48 -24.86 11.01
N GLY A 566 -50.81 -23.72 11.19
CA GLY A 566 -50.11 -23.34 12.42
C GLY A 566 -50.92 -22.33 13.25
N LYS A 567 -51.46 -22.78 14.38
CA LYS A 567 -52.17 -22.00 15.41
C LYS A 567 -51.29 -20.91 16.03
N GLY A 568 -51.83 -19.70 16.16
CA GLY A 568 -51.20 -18.55 16.81
C GLY A 568 -51.08 -18.70 18.33
N LYS A 569 -50.01 -18.12 18.90
CA LYS A 569 -49.84 -17.90 20.35
C LYS A 569 -50.26 -16.47 20.74
N PRO A 570 -50.84 -16.22 21.91
CA PRO A 570 -51.35 -14.90 22.30
C PRO A 570 -50.27 -13.99 22.91
N ARG A 571 -50.39 -12.68 22.65
CA ARG A 571 -49.62 -11.58 23.25
C ARG A 571 -50.13 -11.26 24.66
N PHE A 572 -49.21 -11.12 25.62
CA PHE A 572 -49.47 -10.54 26.95
C PHE A 572 -49.36 -9.01 26.87
N ASP A 573 -50.39 -8.32 27.35
CA ASP A 573 -50.48 -6.86 27.44
C ASP A 573 -50.27 -6.42 28.90
N LYS A 574 -49.44 -5.39 29.13
CA LYS A 574 -49.21 -4.79 30.46
C LYS A 574 -49.49 -3.29 30.36
N GLY A 575 -50.67 -2.90 30.84
CA GLY A 575 -51.10 -1.51 30.93
C GLY A 575 -50.37 -0.70 32.00
N LYS A 576 -50.41 0.63 31.82
CA LYS A 576 -50.34 1.63 32.89
C LYS A 576 -51.41 2.70 32.65
N PRO A 577 -52.01 3.28 33.72
CA PRO A 577 -53.26 4.02 33.63
C PRO A 577 -53.06 5.54 33.50
N LYS A 578 -54.06 6.19 32.88
CA LYS A 578 -54.26 7.65 32.81
C LYS A 578 -54.62 8.24 34.18
N ARG A 579 -54.12 9.44 34.46
CA ARG A 579 -54.70 10.40 35.42
C ARG A 579 -55.26 11.60 34.62
N ASP A 580 -56.58 11.68 34.61
CA ASP A 580 -57.41 12.90 34.45
C ASP A 580 -57.19 13.79 35.71
N ARG A 581 -57.42 15.11 35.81
CA ARG A 581 -58.12 16.17 35.06
C ARG A 581 -57.77 17.51 35.74
N TYR A 582 -57.66 18.61 34.99
CA TYR A 582 -58.59 19.76 35.03
C TYR A 582 -58.32 20.65 33.82
#